data_AF-A0A2W4RN02-F1
#
_entry.id   AF-A0A2W4RN02-F1
#
_cell.length_a   1.000
_cell.length_b   1.000
_cell.length_c   1.000
_cell.angle_alpha   90.00
_cell.angle_beta   90.00
_cell.angle_gamma   90.00
#
_symmetry.space_group_name_H-M   'P 1'
#
loop_
_entity.id
_entity.type
_entity.pdbx_description
1 polymer ?
#
loop_
_entity_poly.entity_id
_entity_poly.type
_entity_poly.pdbx_seq_one_letter_code
_entity_poly.pdbx_strand_id
1 'polypeptide(L)' 'AAGVRLIDRAPRIGAHGTRVAFVHPSSTRGVLVELVERAPGTQA' A
#
# COMPACT_ATOMS: atom_id res chain seq x y z
N ALA A 1 -11.88 11.42 -11.65
CA ALA A 1 -11.51 10.25 -10.84
C ALA A 1 -11.97 10.49 -9.40
N ALA A 2 -12.64 9.52 -8.75
CA ALA A 2 -12.90 9.60 -7.32
C ALA A 2 -11.58 9.35 -6.57
N GLY A 3 -11.23 10.21 -5.62
CA GLY A 3 -9.99 10.03 -4.84
C GLY A 3 -9.98 8.73 -4.05
N VAL A 4 -8.82 8.09 -3.95
CA VAL A 4 -8.62 6.89 -3.12
C VAL A 4 -8.29 7.34 -1.70
N ARG A 5 -8.99 6.80 -0.70
CA ARG A 5 -8.69 7.05 0.70
C ARG A 5 -7.57 6.12 1.15
N LEU A 6 -6.43 6.69 1.51
CA LEU A 6 -5.35 5.94 2.14
C LEU A 6 -5.62 5.80 3.64
N ILE A 7 -5.26 4.63 4.20
CA ILE A 7 -5.10 4.45 5.64
C ILE A 7 -3.79 5.12 6.07
N ASP A 8 -2.73 4.92 5.28
CA ASP A 8 -1.40 5.48 5.56
C ASP A 8 -1.17 6.79 4.80
N ARG A 9 -0.79 7.84 5.53
CA ARG A 9 -0.39 9.12 4.92
C ARG A 9 1.02 9.07 4.32
N ALA A 10 1.88 8.18 4.82
CA ALA A 10 3.22 7.94 4.32
C ALA A 10 3.53 6.44 4.41
N PRO A 11 4.32 5.88 3.48
CA PRO A 11 4.72 4.48 3.55
C PRO A 11 5.50 4.17 4.83
N ARG A 12 5.25 2.99 5.41
CA ARG A 12 5.95 2.46 6.58
C ARG A 12 6.76 1.23 6.21
N ILE A 13 7.70 0.83 7.06
CA ILE A 13 8.46 -0.41 6.85
C ILE A 13 7.56 -1.61 7.15
N GLY A 14 7.41 -2.48 6.15
CA GLY A 14 6.68 -3.74 6.20
C GLY A 14 7.61 -4.95 6.28
N ALA A 15 7.06 -6.12 5.95
CA ALA A 15 7.82 -7.36 5.94
C ALA A 15 8.99 -7.30 4.94
N HIS A 16 10.08 -8.03 5.23
CA HIS A 16 11.29 -8.07 4.40
C HIS A 16 11.93 -6.70 4.14
N GLY A 17 11.70 -5.71 5.02
CA GLY A 17 12.25 -4.36 4.87
C GLY A 17 11.63 -3.57 3.72
N THR A 18 10.50 -4.01 3.16
CA THR A 18 9.80 -3.31 2.08
C THR A 18 9.07 -2.08 2.61
N ARG A 19 8.78 -1.12 1.73
CA ARG A 19 7.91 0.02 2.09
C ARG A 19 6.48 -0.31 1.71
N VAL A 20 5.55 -0.13 2.65
CA VAL A 20 4.15 -0.51 2.47
C VAL A 20 3.20 0.63 2.83
N ALA A 21 2.04 0.66 2.17
CA ALA A 21 0.92 1.55 2.49
C ALA A 21 -0.42 0.87 2.20
N PHE A 22 -1.45 1.18 2.99
CA PHE A 22 -2.77 0.57 2.84
C PHE A 22 -3.82 1.53 2.27
N VAL A 23 -4.69 0.99 1.42
CA VAL A 23 -5.91 1.67 0.95
C VAL A 23 -7.08 1.27 1.84
N HIS A 24 -7.91 2.25 2.22
CA HIS A 24 -9.07 2.01 3.05
C HIS A 24 -10.14 1.19 2.30
N PRO A 25 -10.72 0.12 2.89
CA PRO A 25 -11.71 -0.74 2.23
C PRO A 25 -12.93 -0.02 1.64
N SER A 26 -13.30 1.14 2.19
CA SER A 26 -14.38 1.98 1.63
C SER A 26 -14.09 2.47 0.21
N SER A 27 -12.82 2.53 -0.20
CA SER A 27 -12.40 2.91 -1.55
C SER A 27 -12.25 1.71 -2.50
N THR A 28 -12.37 0.49 -1.99
CA THR A 28 -12.06 -0.77 -2.69
C THR A 28 -13.15 -1.83 -2.45
N ARG A 29 -14.41 -1.38 -2.26
CA ARG A 29 -15.61 -2.23 -2.10
C ARG A 29 -15.46 -3.32 -1.01
N GLY A 30 -14.87 -2.94 0.12
CA GLY A 30 -14.72 -3.82 1.28
C GLY A 30 -13.42 -4.65 1.30
N VAL A 31 -12.59 -4.57 0.27
CA VAL A 31 -11.30 -5.28 0.22
C VAL A 31 -10.19 -4.42 0.78
N LEU A 32 -9.44 -4.90 1.77
CA LEU A 32 -8.21 -4.24 2.20
C LEU A 32 -7.11 -4.46 1.16
N VAL A 33 -6.48 -3.39 0.67
CA VAL A 33 -5.42 -3.47 -0.33
C VAL A 33 -4.12 -2.94 0.26
N GLU A 34 -3.05 -3.71 0.09
CA GLU A 34 -1.67 -3.35 0.44
C GLU A 34 -0.89 -2.96 -0.83
N LEU A 35 -0.23 -1.81 -0.78
CA LEU A 35 0.75 -1.38 -1.77
C LEU A 35 2.14 -1.71 -1.23
N VAL A 36 2.94 -2.41 -2.02
CA VAL A 36 4.29 -2.84 -1.64
C VAL A 36 5.32 -2.28 -2.63
N GLU A 37 6.26 -1.50 -2.12
CA GLU A 37 7.45 -1.03 -2.86
C GLU A 37 8.65 -1.89 -2.44
N ARG A 38 9.19 -2.64 -3.41
CA ARG A 38 10.43 -3.40 -3.27
C ARG A 38 11.62 -2.51 -3.60
N ALA A 39 12.78 -2.81 -3.03
CA ALA A 39 14.02 -2.12 -3.36
C ALA A 39 14.30 -2.21 -4.89
N PRO A 40 14.85 -1.15 -5.51
CA PRO A 40 15.26 -1.19 -6.90
C PRO A 40 16.24 -2.36 -7.13
N GLY A 41 15.90 -3.26 -8.06
CA GLY A 41 16.71 -4.44 -8.39
C GLY A 41 16.14 -5.78 -7.90
N THR A 42 15.14 -5.77 -7.02
CA THR A 42 14.45 -6.99 -6.58
C THR A 42 13.09 -7.11 -7.28
N GLN A 43 13.10 -7.32 -8.60
CA GLN A 43 11.93 -7.88 -9.28
C GLN A 43 11.99 -9.40 -9.14
N ALA A 44 10.87 -10.01 -8.75
CA ALA A 44 10.71 -11.46 -8.79
C ALA A 44 10.50 -11.90 -10.24
#